data_AF-A0A7Y2A746-F1
#
_entry.id   AF-A0A7Y2A746-F1
#
_cell.length_a   1.000
_cell.length_b   1.000
_cell.length_c   1.000
_cell.angle_alpha   90.00
_cell.angle_beta   90.00
_cell.angle_gamma   90.00
#
_symmetry.space_group_name_H-M   'P 1'
#
loop_
_entity.id
_entity.type
_entity.pdbx_description
1 polymer ?
#
loop_
_entity_poly.entity_id
_entity_poly.type
_entity_poly.pdbx_seq_one_letter_code
_entity_poly.pdbx_strand_id
1 'polypeptide(L)'
;DRGSLVITKSDNRSNQDFHNDLVSIANAHERELFAATSSFGDLNTDFGSPDIKMVNKQRIAMLRGDGVSSLSYGALWHFFEQQLNYPVTSMDTSYFDPSMLSEFDVLILPSGWYSKLMNEDKSTELKDWIRAGGKVIALGNAVSSFAGKDGFGLKRNQQQDSNTEDGEDEVSAADNLIPYDQREKNNVKNLITGSIYKTTLDPSHPMAFGYDDTYFSLKLGSSSYAFLENGYNVGYIKGDAESVAGFSGADAKAKLKNSLSFGEVRLGSGSVIYLVDDVLFRSFWENGKMLLVNSIFFVNNNKFTL
;
A
#
# COMPACT_ATOMS: atom_id res chain seq x y z
N ASP A 1 7.86 21.17 -8.11
CA ASP A 1 7.13 19.93 -8.46
C ASP A 1 6.48 19.31 -7.23
N ARG A 2 5.51 18.40 -7.42
CA ARG A 2 4.94 17.65 -6.29
C ARG A 2 5.93 16.60 -5.82
N GLY A 3 6.06 16.42 -4.51
CA GLY A 3 7.07 15.53 -3.93
C GLY A 3 8.48 16.13 -3.85
N SER A 4 8.66 17.42 -4.15
CA SER A 4 9.92 18.12 -3.87
C SER A 4 10.21 18.11 -2.36
N LEU A 5 11.46 17.80 -2.00
CA LEU A 5 11.91 17.80 -0.61
C LEU A 5 12.57 19.14 -0.27
N VAL A 6 12.14 19.75 0.83
CA VAL A 6 12.78 20.92 1.42
C VAL A 6 13.66 20.44 2.57
N ILE A 7 14.97 20.59 2.43
CA ILE A 7 15.94 20.14 3.43
C ILE A 7 16.58 21.37 4.05
N THR A 8 16.18 21.70 5.27
CA THR A 8 16.66 22.90 5.96
C THR A 8 17.80 22.57 6.93
N LYS A 9 18.77 23.49 7.05
CA LYS A 9 19.77 23.41 8.12
C LYS A 9 19.13 23.54 9.51
N SER A 10 18.02 24.27 9.61
CA SER A 10 17.29 24.50 10.86
C SER A 10 16.64 23.24 11.44
N ASP A 11 16.28 22.27 10.60
CA ASP A 11 15.73 20.98 11.05
C ASP A 11 16.82 19.93 11.31
N ASN A 12 18.05 20.21 10.85
CA ASN A 12 19.21 19.32 10.94
C ASN A 12 20.32 19.88 11.86
N ARG A 13 19.96 20.64 12.90
CA ARG A 13 20.91 21.37 13.78
C ARG A 13 21.93 20.47 14.48
N SER A 14 21.59 19.21 14.72
CA SER A 14 22.48 18.23 15.35
C SER A 14 23.56 17.69 14.40
N ASN A 15 23.39 17.83 13.08
CA ASN A 15 24.37 17.42 12.10
C ASN A 15 25.37 18.55 11.83
N GLN A 16 26.59 18.43 12.38
CA GLN A 16 27.65 19.42 12.21
C GLN A 16 28.17 19.48 10.77
N ASP A 17 28.13 18.36 10.04
CA ASP A 17 28.63 18.21 8.66
C ASP A 17 27.50 18.31 7.60
N PHE A 18 26.35 18.87 7.97
CA PHE A 18 25.13 18.94 7.15
C PHE A 18 25.35 19.24 5.66
N HIS A 19 26.18 20.24 5.32
CA HIS A 19 26.39 20.63 3.92
C HIS A 19 27.16 19.55 3.14
N ASN A 20 28.18 18.95 3.75
CA ASN A 20 28.98 17.91 3.11
C ASN A 20 28.14 16.65 2.91
N ASP A 21 27.36 16.27 3.93
CA ASP A 21 26.45 15.13 3.84
C ASP A 21 25.38 15.35 2.77
N LEU A 22 24.73 16.51 2.76
CA LEU A 22 23.70 16.84 1.78
C LEU A 22 24.23 16.78 0.34
N VAL A 23 25.40 17.40 0.09
CA VAL A 23 26.03 17.39 -1.24
C VAL A 23 26.48 15.98 -1.62
N SER A 24 27.06 15.22 -0.69
CA SER A 24 27.48 13.84 -0.93
C SER A 24 26.30 12.93 -1.30
N ILE A 25 25.22 13.00 -0.53
CA ILE A 25 23.98 12.23 -0.77
C ILE A 25 23.36 12.63 -2.11
N ALA A 26 23.26 13.93 -2.38
CA ALA A 26 22.70 14.42 -3.64
C ALA A 26 23.50 13.92 -4.85
N ASN A 27 24.83 14.00 -4.80
CA ASN A 27 25.71 13.51 -5.86
C ASN A 27 25.62 11.99 -6.02
N ALA A 28 25.57 11.23 -4.92
CA ALA A 28 25.46 9.77 -4.94
C ALA A 28 24.14 9.28 -5.58
N HIS A 29 23.08 10.09 -5.51
CA HIS A 29 21.77 9.80 -6.10
C HIS A 29 21.49 10.59 -7.39
N GLU A 30 22.49 11.27 -7.96
CA GLU A 30 22.37 12.08 -9.17
C GLU A 30 21.22 13.11 -9.09
N ARG A 31 21.08 13.75 -7.93
CA ARG A 31 20.06 14.78 -7.68
C ARG A 31 20.66 16.17 -7.71
N GLU A 32 20.00 17.05 -8.46
CA GLU A 32 20.32 18.47 -8.48
C GLU A 32 19.78 19.15 -7.21
N LEU A 33 20.65 19.92 -6.53
CA LEU A 33 20.27 20.72 -5.37
C LEU A 33 19.96 22.15 -5.81
N PHE A 34 18.76 22.61 -5.48
CA PHE A 34 18.36 24.01 -5.67
C PHE A 34 18.51 24.76 -4.36
N ALA A 35 19.45 25.71 -4.31
CA ALA A 35 19.65 26.55 -3.14
C ALA A 35 18.53 27.60 -3.05
N ALA A 36 17.72 27.53 -2.01
CA ALA A 36 16.76 28.57 -1.68
C ALA A 36 17.43 29.66 -0.81
N THR A 37 17.37 30.91 -1.26
CA THR A 37 17.93 32.07 -0.54
C THR A 37 16.94 32.65 0.49
N SER A 38 15.66 32.27 0.40
CA SER A 38 14.60 32.69 1.32
C SER A 38 13.61 31.54 1.57
N SER A 39 12.83 31.65 2.64
CA SER A 39 11.71 30.75 2.96
C SER A 39 10.38 31.16 2.32
N PHE A 40 10.35 32.31 1.63
CA PHE A 40 9.18 32.79 0.91
C PHE A 40 9.15 32.14 -0.48
N GLY A 41 7.99 31.58 -0.83
CA GLY A 41 7.72 31.04 -2.15
C GLY A 41 7.35 32.16 -3.11
N ASP A 42 7.81 32.08 -4.35
CA ASP A 42 7.42 33.03 -5.39
C ASP A 42 5.91 32.91 -5.74
N LEU A 43 5.35 31.70 -5.59
CA LEU A 43 3.94 31.37 -5.85
C LEU A 43 3.42 30.35 -4.82
N ASN A 44 2.32 30.71 -4.15
CA ASN A 44 1.48 29.88 -3.27
C ASN A 44 2.07 29.46 -1.92
N THR A 45 3.16 28.68 -1.90
CA THR A 45 3.55 27.90 -0.72
C THR A 45 4.92 28.35 -0.19
N ASP A 46 4.90 29.05 0.94
CA ASP A 46 6.10 29.33 1.72
C ASP A 46 6.58 28.09 2.49
N PHE A 47 7.84 28.06 2.91
CA PHE A 47 8.38 26.92 3.68
C PHE A 47 7.71 26.73 5.05
N GLY A 48 7.08 27.78 5.58
CA GLY A 48 6.26 27.71 6.80
C GLY A 48 4.80 27.35 6.56
N SER A 49 4.38 27.08 5.32
CA SER A 49 3.01 26.71 5.00
C SER A 49 2.65 25.37 5.62
N PRO A 50 1.39 25.19 6.09
CA PRO A 50 0.89 23.87 6.49
C PRO A 50 0.93 22.83 5.36
N ASP A 51 1.11 23.24 4.10
CA ASP A 51 1.27 22.34 2.96
C ASP A 51 2.66 21.67 2.93
N ILE A 52 3.67 22.26 3.57
CA ILE A 52 4.98 21.64 3.78
C ILE A 52 4.89 20.72 4.99
N LYS A 53 5.00 19.42 4.74
CA LYS A 53 4.93 18.39 5.79
C LYS A 53 6.32 17.95 6.19
N MET A 54 6.54 17.83 7.49
CA MET A 54 7.77 17.25 8.02
C MET A 54 7.83 15.75 7.71
N VAL A 55 9.00 15.29 7.28
CA VAL A 55 9.25 13.87 7.06
C VAL A 55 9.83 13.29 8.34
N ASN A 56 8.98 12.64 9.13
CA ASN A 56 9.40 12.06 10.41
C ASN A 56 10.13 10.72 10.22
N LYS A 57 11.00 10.40 11.19
CA LYS A 57 11.60 9.07 11.32
C LYS A 57 10.56 8.07 11.84
N GLN A 58 9.87 7.39 10.92
CA GLN A 58 8.81 6.44 11.23
C GLN A 58 9.29 5.21 12.00
N ARG A 59 8.66 4.85 13.11
CA ARG A 59 8.88 3.56 13.77
C ARG A 59 7.94 2.53 13.14
N ILE A 60 8.51 1.50 12.50
CA ILE A 60 7.76 0.58 11.64
C ILE A 60 7.70 -0.80 12.28
N ALA A 61 6.48 -1.30 12.47
CA ALA A 61 6.19 -2.70 12.78
C ALA A 61 5.74 -3.45 11.53
N MET A 62 6.13 -4.71 11.39
CA MET A 62 5.70 -5.58 10.29
C MET A 62 5.28 -6.94 10.81
N LEU A 63 4.09 -7.41 10.40
CA LEU A 63 3.60 -8.72 10.84
C LEU A 63 4.34 -9.88 10.17
N ARG A 64 4.61 -10.94 10.93
CA ARG A 64 5.17 -12.22 10.47
C ARG A 64 4.49 -13.39 11.15
N GLY A 65 4.74 -14.60 10.65
CA GLY A 65 4.26 -15.83 11.28
C GLY A 65 2.96 -16.32 10.66
N ASP A 66 2.09 -16.91 11.48
CA ASP A 66 0.88 -17.59 11.03
C ASP A 66 -0.05 -16.66 10.24
N GLY A 67 -0.53 -17.16 9.10
CA GLY A 67 -1.40 -16.42 8.18
C GLY A 67 -0.66 -15.46 7.25
N VAL A 68 0.62 -15.15 7.49
CA VAL A 68 1.43 -14.25 6.65
C VAL A 68 2.12 -15.03 5.54
N SER A 69 2.09 -14.53 4.31
CA SER A 69 2.89 -15.09 3.22
C SER A 69 4.37 -14.86 3.49
N SER A 70 5.13 -15.95 3.65
CA SER A 70 6.59 -15.90 3.83
C SER A 70 7.29 -15.22 2.65
N LEU A 71 6.75 -15.34 1.43
CA LEU A 71 7.28 -14.67 0.25
C LEU A 71 7.08 -13.15 0.31
N SER A 72 5.91 -12.70 0.73
CA SER A 72 5.61 -11.26 0.84
C SER A 72 6.40 -10.62 1.99
N TYR A 73 6.42 -11.27 3.16
CA TYR A 73 7.24 -10.85 4.30
C TYR A 73 8.74 -10.82 3.93
N GLY A 74 9.25 -11.86 3.28
CA GLY A 74 10.66 -11.95 2.89
C GLY A 74 11.07 -10.85 1.92
N ALA A 75 10.22 -10.52 0.94
CA ALA A 75 10.48 -9.43 -0.01
C ALA A 75 10.49 -8.05 0.68
N LEU A 76 9.54 -7.81 1.60
CA LEU A 76 9.50 -6.58 2.41
C LEU A 76 10.73 -6.48 3.32
N TRP A 77 11.03 -7.53 4.09
CA TRP A 77 12.17 -7.55 5.00
C TRP A 77 13.49 -7.33 4.25
N HIS A 78 13.69 -8.03 3.13
CA HIS A 78 14.85 -7.81 2.27
C HIS A 78 14.93 -6.37 1.75
N PHE A 79 13.81 -5.78 1.32
CA PHE A 79 13.78 -4.39 0.85
C PHE A 79 14.18 -3.41 1.96
N PHE A 80 13.64 -3.57 3.17
CA PHE A 80 14.00 -2.74 4.32
C PHE A 80 15.49 -2.85 4.69
N GLU A 81 16.03 -4.06 4.71
CA GLU A 81 17.39 -4.31 5.19
C GLU A 81 18.46 -4.04 4.13
N GLN A 82 18.24 -4.44 2.88
CA GLN A 82 19.28 -4.44 1.85
C GLN A 82 19.23 -3.24 0.91
N GLN A 83 18.08 -2.57 0.80
CA GLN A 83 17.90 -1.47 -0.17
C GLN A 83 17.58 -0.16 0.53
N LEU A 84 16.55 -0.15 1.37
CA LEU A 84 16.12 1.05 2.07
C LEU A 84 17.04 1.38 3.25
N ASN A 85 17.75 0.39 3.79
CA ASN A 85 18.60 0.50 4.97
C ASN A 85 17.87 1.17 6.15
N TYR A 86 16.63 0.74 6.39
CA TYR A 86 15.74 1.34 7.38
C TYR A 86 15.21 0.27 8.36
N PRO A 87 15.27 0.51 9.68
CA PRO A 87 14.89 -0.49 10.66
C PRO A 87 13.39 -0.81 10.60
N VAL A 88 13.07 -2.11 10.67
CA VAL A 88 11.70 -2.62 10.79
C VAL A 88 11.65 -3.67 11.90
N THR A 89 10.65 -3.57 12.78
CA THR A 89 10.44 -4.54 13.86
C THR A 89 9.43 -5.59 13.43
N SER A 90 9.86 -6.84 13.36
CA SER A 90 8.96 -7.94 13.02
C SER A 90 8.17 -8.41 14.24
N MET A 91 6.85 -8.42 14.12
CA MET A 91 5.92 -8.83 15.17
C MET A 91 5.22 -10.12 14.78
N ASP A 92 5.27 -11.11 15.65
CA ASP A 92 4.64 -12.40 15.40
C ASP A 92 3.12 -12.33 15.59
N THR A 93 2.36 -12.85 14.62
CA THR A 93 0.90 -12.87 14.68
C THR A 93 0.36 -13.69 15.85
N SER A 94 1.11 -14.67 16.36
CA SER A 94 0.67 -15.50 17.50
C SER A 94 0.55 -14.72 18.81
N TYR A 95 1.30 -13.62 18.95
CA TYR A 95 1.32 -12.77 20.15
C TYR A 95 0.92 -11.32 19.86
N PHE A 96 0.43 -11.04 18.64
CA PHE A 96 0.09 -9.69 18.24
C PHE A 96 -1.09 -9.14 19.06
N ASP A 97 -0.86 -7.98 19.65
CA ASP A 97 -1.85 -7.21 20.39
C ASP A 97 -1.76 -5.73 19.95
N PRO A 98 -2.87 -5.10 19.52
CA PRO A 98 -2.87 -3.70 19.11
C PRO A 98 -2.31 -2.72 20.15
N SER A 99 -2.35 -3.02 21.45
CA SER A 99 -1.76 -2.17 22.50
C SER A 99 -0.24 -2.00 22.37
N MET A 100 0.45 -2.98 21.78
CA MET A 100 1.89 -2.92 21.49
C MET A 100 2.22 -1.86 20.43
N LEU A 101 1.24 -1.41 19.65
CA LEU A 101 1.44 -0.43 18.58
C LEU A 101 1.69 1.00 19.09
N SER A 102 1.56 1.25 20.40
CA SER A 102 1.89 2.55 21.01
C SER A 102 3.35 2.98 20.75
N GLU A 103 4.25 2.02 20.57
CA GLU A 103 5.66 2.24 20.24
C GLU A 103 5.93 2.42 18.74
N PHE A 104 4.90 2.34 17.90
CA PHE A 104 5.02 2.37 16.44
C PHE A 104 4.15 3.46 15.82
N ASP A 105 4.56 3.88 14.63
CA ASP A 105 3.84 4.87 13.84
C ASP A 105 3.19 4.21 12.61
N VAL A 106 3.83 3.16 12.08
CA VAL A 106 3.37 2.40 10.92
C VAL A 106 3.32 0.91 11.24
N LEU A 107 2.21 0.26 10.89
CA LEU A 107 2.03 -1.17 10.90
C LEU A 107 1.86 -1.67 9.46
N ILE A 108 2.78 -2.52 9.01
CA ILE A 108 2.75 -3.16 7.69
C ILE A 108 2.18 -4.58 7.82
N LEU A 109 1.18 -4.88 7.02
CA LEU A 109 0.60 -6.21 6.84
C LEU A 109 1.03 -6.72 5.46
N PRO A 110 2.05 -7.59 5.38
CA PRO A 110 2.36 -8.32 4.16
C PRO A 110 1.16 -9.12 3.67
N SER A 111 1.17 -9.56 2.40
CA SER A 111 0.08 -10.41 1.88
C SER A 111 -0.14 -11.63 2.76
N GLY A 112 -1.39 -11.89 3.13
CA GLY A 112 -1.75 -12.96 4.07
C GLY A 112 -3.23 -12.95 4.42
N TRP A 113 -3.64 -13.90 5.24
CA TRP A 113 -5.00 -14.04 5.75
C TRP A 113 -5.02 -13.78 7.25
N TYR A 114 -5.59 -12.64 7.63
CA TYR A 114 -5.59 -12.16 9.03
C TYR A 114 -6.98 -12.22 9.67
N SER A 115 -7.92 -13.02 9.14
CA SER A 115 -9.28 -13.12 9.66
C SER A 115 -9.32 -13.47 11.15
N LYS A 116 -8.48 -14.42 11.57
CA LYS A 116 -8.34 -14.82 12.99
C LYS A 116 -7.72 -13.72 13.87
N LEU A 117 -6.84 -12.89 13.30
CA LEU A 117 -6.15 -11.82 14.03
C LEU A 117 -7.03 -10.57 14.17
N MET A 118 -7.93 -10.36 13.22
CA MET A 118 -8.79 -9.19 13.15
C MET A 118 -10.23 -9.52 13.60
N ASN A 119 -10.38 -10.08 14.80
CA ASN A 119 -11.70 -10.22 15.44
C ASN A 119 -12.26 -8.82 15.83
N GLU A 120 -13.50 -8.76 16.33
CA GLU A 120 -14.17 -7.47 16.61
C GLU A 120 -13.43 -6.62 17.65
N ASP A 121 -12.95 -7.23 18.72
CA ASP A 121 -12.21 -6.54 19.79
C ASP A 121 -10.91 -5.93 19.27
N LYS A 122 -10.04 -6.75 18.64
CA LYS A 122 -8.77 -6.27 18.07
C LYS A 122 -8.98 -5.27 16.93
N SER A 123 -10.06 -5.42 16.16
CA SER A 123 -10.41 -4.44 15.11
C SER A 123 -10.79 -3.09 15.72
N THR A 124 -11.43 -3.07 16.88
CA THR A 124 -11.80 -1.84 17.60
C THR A 124 -10.56 -1.15 18.15
N GLU A 125 -9.69 -1.90 18.85
CA GLU A 125 -8.43 -1.35 19.37
C GLU A 125 -7.52 -0.84 18.25
N LEU A 126 -7.43 -1.57 17.13
CA LEU A 126 -6.67 -1.13 15.97
C LEU A 126 -7.25 0.18 15.39
N LYS A 127 -8.58 0.30 15.29
CA LYS A 127 -9.24 1.55 14.87
C LYS A 127 -8.89 2.70 15.79
N ASP A 128 -8.84 2.49 17.09
CA ASP A 128 -8.50 3.54 18.05
C ASP A 128 -7.03 3.97 17.96
N TRP A 129 -6.12 3.01 17.75
CA TRP A 129 -4.71 3.33 17.45
C TRP A 129 -4.56 4.12 16.13
N ILE A 130 -5.29 3.74 15.08
CA ILE A 130 -5.31 4.50 13.81
C ILE A 130 -5.85 5.92 14.06
N ARG A 131 -6.98 6.06 14.77
CA ARG A 131 -7.55 7.38 15.10
C ARG A 131 -6.58 8.28 15.87
N ALA A 132 -5.73 7.70 16.70
CA ALA A 132 -4.66 8.39 17.43
C ALA A 132 -3.45 8.78 16.56
N GLY A 133 -3.45 8.48 15.27
CA GLY A 133 -2.39 8.83 14.33
C GLY A 133 -1.58 7.65 13.80
N GLY A 134 -1.93 6.42 14.17
CA GLY A 134 -1.32 5.22 13.61
C GLY A 134 -1.64 5.02 12.13
N LYS A 135 -0.74 4.37 11.41
CA LYS A 135 -0.91 4.07 9.98
C LYS A 135 -0.84 2.58 9.72
N VAL A 136 -1.86 2.03 9.05
CA VAL A 136 -1.85 0.65 8.56
C VAL A 136 -1.55 0.64 7.07
N ILE A 137 -0.64 -0.22 6.62
CA ILE A 137 -0.38 -0.49 5.20
C ILE A 137 -0.64 -1.97 4.94
N ALA A 138 -1.70 -2.29 4.22
CA ALA A 138 -2.08 -3.66 3.88
C ALA A 138 -1.75 -3.97 2.41
N LEU A 139 -0.99 -5.04 2.18
CA LEU A 139 -0.54 -5.47 0.86
C LEU A 139 -1.26 -6.75 0.41
N GLY A 140 -1.62 -6.82 -0.87
CA GLY A 140 -2.16 -8.03 -1.47
C GLY A 140 -3.38 -8.58 -0.73
N ASN A 141 -3.34 -9.85 -0.36
CA ASN A 141 -4.46 -10.51 0.31
C ASN A 141 -4.77 -9.93 1.70
N ALA A 142 -3.83 -9.23 2.34
CA ALA A 142 -4.07 -8.61 3.64
C ALA A 142 -5.22 -7.59 3.59
N VAL A 143 -5.40 -6.94 2.44
CA VAL A 143 -6.47 -5.96 2.16
C VAL A 143 -7.86 -6.58 2.41
N SER A 144 -8.03 -7.88 2.14
CA SER A 144 -9.29 -8.59 2.38
C SER A 144 -9.74 -8.58 3.84
N SER A 145 -8.81 -8.39 4.78
CA SER A 145 -9.08 -8.36 6.22
C SER A 145 -9.89 -7.14 6.67
N PHE A 146 -10.00 -6.13 5.81
CA PHE A 146 -10.69 -4.86 6.04
C PHE A 146 -11.99 -4.71 5.24
N ALA A 147 -12.17 -5.54 4.20
CA ALA A 147 -13.33 -5.45 3.33
C ALA A 147 -14.61 -5.84 4.07
N GLY A 148 -15.67 -5.04 3.93
CA GLY A 148 -16.96 -5.27 4.59
C GLY A 148 -16.98 -4.97 6.09
N LYS A 149 -15.86 -4.57 6.69
CA LYS A 149 -15.78 -4.22 8.12
C LYS A 149 -16.11 -2.75 8.36
N ASP A 150 -16.87 -2.51 9.42
CA ASP A 150 -17.28 -1.16 9.79
C ASP A 150 -16.09 -0.25 10.14
N GLY A 151 -16.11 0.95 9.57
CA GLY A 151 -15.08 1.97 9.73
C GLY A 151 -13.90 1.89 8.77
N PHE A 152 -13.75 0.83 7.96
CA PHE A 152 -12.60 0.68 7.07
C PHE A 152 -12.86 1.10 5.61
N GLY A 153 -14.11 1.37 5.24
CA GLY A 153 -14.50 1.98 3.96
C GLY A 153 -14.32 1.11 2.71
N LEU A 154 -13.78 -0.10 2.85
CA LEU A 154 -13.47 -0.99 1.75
C LEU A 154 -14.59 -2.01 1.51
N LYS A 155 -15.01 -2.18 0.26
CA LYS A 155 -16.01 -3.17 -0.16
C LYS A 155 -15.47 -4.01 -1.32
N ARG A 156 -15.84 -5.29 -1.37
CA ARG A 156 -15.58 -6.12 -2.56
C ARG A 156 -16.42 -5.61 -3.73
N ASN A 157 -15.95 -5.83 -4.95
CA ASN A 157 -16.70 -5.49 -6.15
C ASN A 157 -17.86 -6.48 -6.32
N GLN A 158 -19.05 -6.04 -6.73
CA GLN A 158 -20.25 -6.89 -6.79
C GLN A 158 -20.10 -8.09 -7.74
N GLN A 159 -19.25 -7.98 -8.77
CA GLN A 159 -18.90 -9.11 -9.66
C GLN A 159 -18.08 -10.22 -8.97
N GLN A 160 -17.59 -9.98 -7.76
CA GLN A 160 -16.92 -10.98 -6.93
C GLN A 160 -17.93 -11.77 -6.07
N ASP A 161 -19.03 -11.14 -5.64
CA ASP A 161 -20.00 -11.71 -4.70
C ASP A 161 -20.91 -12.78 -5.30
N SER A 162 -20.92 -12.96 -6.63
CA SER A 162 -21.71 -14.04 -7.22
C SER A 162 -21.18 -15.45 -6.87
N ASN A 163 -19.95 -15.58 -6.33
CA ASN A 163 -19.31 -16.87 -6.04
C ASN A 163 -18.59 -17.00 -4.69
N THR A 164 -18.61 -16.01 -3.78
CA THR A 164 -17.81 -16.11 -2.54
C THR A 164 -18.46 -15.42 -1.33
N GLU A 165 -19.50 -16.02 -0.77
CA GLU A 165 -19.68 -15.98 0.69
C GLU A 165 -18.96 -17.21 1.23
N ASP A 166 -18.00 -17.00 2.15
CA ASP A 166 -17.28 -18.02 2.91
C ASP A 166 -16.50 -19.10 2.13
N GLY A 167 -15.26 -18.74 1.77
CA GLY A 167 -14.11 -19.60 2.09
C GLY A 167 -14.14 -21.06 1.65
N GLU A 168 -14.66 -21.37 0.48
CA GLU A 168 -14.38 -22.53 -0.36
C GLU A 168 -14.97 -22.15 -1.72
N ASP A 169 -14.27 -22.36 -2.84
CA ASP A 169 -14.96 -22.33 -4.13
C ASP A 169 -16.03 -23.42 -4.03
N GLU A 170 -17.29 -23.06 -3.74
CA GLU A 170 -18.39 -24.02 -3.74
C GLU A 170 -18.44 -24.61 -5.14
N VAL A 171 -17.80 -25.77 -5.32
CA VAL A 171 -17.83 -26.53 -6.54
C VAL A 171 -19.28 -26.89 -6.74
N SER A 172 -19.96 -26.14 -7.61
CA SER A 172 -21.37 -26.38 -7.85
C SER A 172 -21.52 -27.83 -8.34
N ALA A 173 -22.67 -28.46 -8.08
CA ALA A 173 -22.93 -29.79 -8.62
C ALA A 173 -22.74 -29.83 -10.16
N ALA A 174 -22.91 -28.70 -10.83
CA ALA A 174 -22.64 -28.50 -12.26
C ALA A 174 -21.14 -28.48 -12.61
N ASP A 175 -20.27 -27.91 -11.76
CA ASP A 175 -18.81 -27.95 -11.98
C ASP A 175 -18.25 -29.36 -11.87
N ASN A 176 -18.89 -30.21 -11.07
CA ASN A 176 -18.54 -31.63 -11.01
C ASN A 176 -18.93 -32.43 -12.27
N LEU A 177 -19.81 -31.89 -13.12
CA LEU A 177 -20.15 -32.47 -14.42
C LEU A 177 -19.15 -32.09 -15.52
N ILE A 178 -18.22 -31.17 -15.25
CA ILE A 178 -17.15 -30.83 -16.20
C ILE A 178 -16.25 -32.06 -16.37
N PRO A 179 -16.08 -32.57 -17.61
CA PRO A 179 -15.17 -33.67 -17.91
C PRO A 179 -13.77 -33.39 -17.36
N TYR A 180 -13.13 -34.42 -16.80
CA TYR A 180 -11.86 -34.27 -16.09
C TYR A 180 -10.77 -33.59 -16.94
N ASP A 181 -10.71 -33.92 -18.23
CA ASP A 181 -9.79 -33.36 -19.22
C ASP A 181 -10.07 -31.88 -19.57
N GLN A 182 -11.24 -31.36 -19.22
CA GLN A 182 -11.64 -29.96 -19.46
C GLN A 182 -11.55 -29.08 -18.22
N ARG A 183 -11.37 -29.66 -17.02
CA ARG A 183 -11.35 -28.92 -15.75
C ARG A 183 -10.23 -27.89 -15.68
N GLU A 184 -9.02 -28.26 -16.10
CA GLU A 184 -7.87 -27.34 -16.11
C GLU A 184 -8.15 -26.11 -16.98
N LYS A 185 -8.65 -26.33 -18.20
CA LYS A 185 -9.00 -25.25 -19.14
C LYS A 185 -10.12 -24.34 -18.61
N ASN A 186 -11.09 -24.89 -17.88
CA ASN A 186 -12.15 -24.09 -17.26
C ASN A 186 -11.61 -23.25 -16.08
N ASN A 187 -10.74 -23.81 -15.24
CA ASN A 187 -10.14 -23.08 -14.13
C ASN A 187 -9.29 -21.90 -14.59
N VAL A 188 -8.57 -22.06 -15.71
CA VAL A 188 -7.74 -21.01 -16.32
C VAL A 188 -8.52 -19.72 -16.63
N LYS A 189 -9.83 -19.78 -16.87
CA LYS A 189 -10.67 -18.58 -17.11
C LYS A 189 -10.83 -17.68 -15.89
N ASN A 190 -10.66 -18.24 -14.69
CA ASN A 190 -10.82 -17.54 -13.42
C ASN A 190 -9.49 -17.03 -12.84
N LEU A 191 -8.37 -17.31 -13.50
CA LEU A 191 -7.04 -17.02 -12.98
C LEU A 191 -6.38 -15.82 -13.67
N ILE A 192 -5.60 -15.09 -12.89
CA ILE A 192 -4.61 -14.13 -13.37
C ILE A 192 -3.26 -14.64 -12.88
N THR A 193 -2.39 -15.04 -13.80
CA THR A 193 -1.10 -15.68 -13.48
C THR A 193 0.04 -14.72 -13.77
N GLY A 194 0.01 -13.53 -13.14
CA GLY A 194 0.98 -12.47 -13.40
C GLY A 194 0.69 -11.77 -14.71
N SER A 195 -0.23 -10.82 -14.69
CA SER A 195 -0.52 -9.93 -15.81
C SER A 195 -0.28 -8.48 -15.44
N ILE A 196 0.25 -7.73 -16.41
CA ILE A 196 0.48 -6.31 -16.29
C ILE A 196 -0.76 -5.59 -16.80
N TYR A 197 -1.33 -4.76 -15.93
CA TYR A 197 -2.48 -3.94 -16.22
C TYR A 197 -2.13 -2.46 -16.15
N LYS A 198 -2.70 -1.69 -17.08
CA LYS A 198 -2.64 -0.24 -17.01
C LYS A 198 -3.63 0.25 -15.94
N THR A 199 -3.15 1.04 -15.01
CA THR A 199 -3.90 1.61 -13.89
C THR A 199 -3.75 3.13 -13.92
N THR A 200 -4.85 3.86 -13.76
CA THR A 200 -4.82 5.32 -13.57
C THR A 200 -4.28 5.62 -12.17
N LEU A 201 -3.40 6.61 -12.06
CA LEU A 201 -2.81 7.06 -10.81
C LEU A 201 -3.04 8.57 -10.61
N ASP A 202 -3.27 9.00 -9.37
CA ASP A 202 -3.43 10.42 -9.02
C ASP A 202 -2.12 10.97 -8.42
N PRO A 203 -1.26 11.63 -9.22
CA PRO A 203 0.02 12.18 -8.74
C PRO A 203 -0.14 13.42 -7.85
N SER A 204 -1.37 13.91 -7.61
CA SER A 204 -1.61 14.94 -6.60
C SER A 204 -1.56 14.41 -5.17
N HIS A 205 -1.80 13.11 -5.00
CA HIS A 205 -1.79 12.45 -3.71
C HIS A 205 -0.35 12.09 -3.27
N PRO A 206 0.04 12.27 -1.98
CA PRO A 206 1.41 12.02 -1.52
C PRO A 206 1.95 10.62 -1.79
N MET A 207 1.06 9.63 -1.84
CA MET A 207 1.40 8.24 -2.19
C MET A 207 2.01 8.12 -3.60
N ALA A 208 1.59 8.97 -4.54
CA ALA A 208 1.98 8.95 -5.94
C ALA A 208 2.93 10.11 -6.32
N PHE A 209 3.57 10.75 -5.35
CA PHE A 209 4.65 11.70 -5.64
C PHE A 209 5.78 11.03 -6.41
N GLY A 210 6.24 11.68 -7.48
CA GLY A 210 7.26 11.14 -8.40
C GLY A 210 6.73 10.28 -9.54
N TYR A 211 5.41 10.10 -9.64
CA TYR A 211 4.77 9.38 -10.75
C TYR A 211 4.05 10.31 -11.71
N ASP A 212 3.82 9.78 -12.92
CA ASP A 212 2.83 10.29 -13.86
C ASP A 212 1.40 9.82 -13.49
N ASP A 213 0.43 10.13 -14.36
CA ASP A 213 -0.98 9.75 -14.21
C ASP A 213 -1.29 8.26 -14.50
N THR A 214 -0.26 7.49 -14.83
CA THR A 214 -0.37 6.10 -15.28
C THR A 214 0.65 5.22 -14.55
N TYR A 215 0.18 4.09 -14.03
CA TYR A 215 0.99 3.06 -13.41
C TYR A 215 0.71 1.70 -14.04
N PHE A 216 1.74 0.88 -14.21
CA PHE A 216 1.59 -0.50 -14.65
C PHE A 216 1.61 -1.41 -13.44
N SER A 217 0.46 -1.98 -13.10
CA SER A 217 0.33 -2.86 -11.94
C SER A 217 0.46 -4.33 -12.34
N LEU A 218 1.25 -5.08 -11.58
CA LEU A 218 1.36 -6.52 -11.72
C LEU A 218 0.27 -7.18 -10.87
N LYS A 219 -0.76 -7.72 -11.54
CA LYS A 219 -1.82 -8.48 -10.89
C LYS A 219 -1.49 -9.96 -10.86
N LEU A 220 -1.57 -10.54 -9.66
CA LEU A 220 -1.30 -11.97 -9.39
C LEU A 220 -2.57 -12.74 -9.01
N GLY A 221 -3.71 -12.06 -8.99
CA GLY A 221 -4.99 -12.62 -8.61
C GLY A 221 -6.14 -11.75 -9.12
N SER A 222 -7.35 -12.25 -8.94
CA SER A 222 -8.60 -11.63 -9.42
C SER A 222 -9.36 -10.87 -8.34
N SER A 223 -8.76 -10.67 -7.16
CA SER A 223 -9.33 -9.85 -6.08
C SER A 223 -9.65 -8.45 -6.61
N SER A 224 -10.89 -8.04 -6.43
CA SER A 224 -11.38 -6.74 -6.92
C SER A 224 -12.18 -6.04 -5.85
N TYR A 225 -11.80 -4.81 -5.55
CA TYR A 225 -12.50 -3.97 -4.59
C TYR A 225 -13.16 -2.81 -5.31
N ALA A 226 -14.35 -2.43 -4.84
CA ALA A 226 -15.03 -1.24 -5.33
C ALA A 226 -14.21 0.01 -4.98
N PHE A 227 -14.47 1.12 -5.68
CA PHE A 227 -13.93 2.41 -5.29
C PHE A 227 -14.37 2.78 -3.87
N LEU A 228 -13.46 3.42 -3.15
CA LEU A 228 -13.74 3.98 -1.83
C LEU A 228 -14.77 5.10 -1.98
N GLU A 229 -15.89 4.98 -1.28
CA GLU A 229 -16.89 6.05 -1.15
C GLU A 229 -16.35 7.18 -0.24
N ASN A 230 -15.62 6.79 0.81
CA ASN A 230 -15.02 7.69 1.78
C ASN A 230 -13.52 7.40 1.87
N GLY A 231 -12.71 8.21 1.18
CA GLY A 231 -11.27 8.05 1.09
C GLY A 231 -10.72 8.59 -0.23
N TYR A 232 -9.45 8.30 -0.50
CA TYR A 232 -8.77 8.66 -1.74
C TYR A 232 -8.53 7.42 -2.58
N ASN A 233 -9.08 7.40 -3.79
CA ASN A 233 -8.81 6.39 -4.80
C ASN A 233 -7.55 6.80 -5.57
N VAL A 234 -6.37 6.51 -5.00
CA VAL A 234 -5.07 6.96 -5.53
C VAL A 234 -4.74 6.26 -6.84
N GLY A 235 -4.99 4.95 -6.93
CA GLY A 235 -4.75 4.15 -8.11
C GLY A 235 -5.94 3.25 -8.41
N TYR A 236 -6.42 3.24 -9.65
CA TYR A 236 -7.62 2.50 -10.00
C TYR A 236 -7.70 2.13 -11.49
N ILE A 237 -8.50 1.11 -11.79
CA ILE A 237 -8.90 0.75 -13.14
C ILE A 237 -10.31 1.30 -13.35
N LYS A 238 -10.48 2.20 -14.32
CA LYS A 238 -11.79 2.77 -14.69
C LYS A 238 -12.27 2.20 -16.01
N GLY A 239 -13.47 1.65 -16.03
CA GLY A 239 -13.96 0.88 -17.16
C GLY A 239 -13.31 -0.51 -17.20
N ASP A 240 -13.18 -1.06 -18.40
CA ASP A 240 -12.63 -2.41 -18.61
C ASP A 240 -11.12 -2.43 -18.41
N ALA A 241 -10.60 -3.50 -17.80
CA ALA A 241 -9.18 -3.61 -17.51
C ALA A 241 -8.34 -3.80 -18.79
N GLU A 242 -7.37 -2.91 -19.00
CA GLU A 242 -6.44 -2.97 -20.12
C GLU A 242 -5.21 -3.80 -19.74
N SER A 243 -5.13 -5.03 -20.24
CA SER A 243 -3.96 -5.89 -20.07
C SER A 243 -2.92 -5.55 -21.14
N VAL A 244 -1.72 -5.23 -20.69
CA VAL A 244 -0.57 -4.87 -21.53
C VAL A 244 0.26 -6.11 -21.87
N ALA A 245 0.42 -7.00 -20.89
CA ALA A 245 1.18 -8.23 -21.04
C ALA A 245 0.76 -9.28 -19.99
N GLY A 246 1.09 -10.55 -20.25
CA GLY A 246 0.78 -11.68 -19.39
C GLY A 246 -0.54 -12.37 -19.72
N PHE A 247 -0.88 -13.38 -18.91
CA PHE A 247 -2.11 -14.15 -19.09
C PHE A 247 -3.17 -13.82 -18.03
N SER A 248 -4.38 -13.51 -18.50
CA SER A 248 -5.56 -13.35 -17.67
C SER A 248 -6.75 -14.05 -18.32
N GLY A 249 -7.39 -14.93 -17.56
CA GLY A 249 -8.66 -15.52 -17.96
C GLY A 249 -9.74 -14.45 -18.17
N ALA A 250 -10.68 -14.71 -19.08
CA ALA A 250 -11.70 -13.74 -19.48
C ALA A 250 -12.58 -13.30 -18.30
N ASP A 251 -12.99 -14.25 -17.44
CA ASP A 251 -13.85 -13.98 -16.29
C ASP A 251 -13.09 -13.21 -15.21
N ALA A 252 -11.83 -13.59 -14.98
CA ALA A 252 -10.95 -12.89 -14.05
C ALA A 252 -10.69 -11.43 -14.48
N LYS A 253 -10.45 -11.21 -15.77
CA LYS A 253 -10.27 -9.87 -16.35
C LYS A 253 -11.55 -9.04 -16.23
N ALA A 254 -12.71 -9.64 -16.47
CA ALA A 254 -13.99 -8.95 -16.36
C ALA A 254 -14.25 -8.43 -14.94
N LYS A 255 -13.88 -9.21 -13.90
CA LYS A 255 -14.03 -8.81 -12.48
C LYS A 255 -13.25 -7.55 -12.09
N LEU A 256 -12.18 -7.21 -12.82
CA LEU A 256 -11.35 -6.02 -12.56
C LEU A 256 -11.99 -4.71 -13.07
N LYS A 257 -13.18 -4.77 -13.66
CA LYS A 257 -13.89 -3.57 -14.14
C LYS A 257 -14.22 -2.65 -12.96
N ASN A 258 -13.85 -1.37 -13.08
CA ASN A 258 -14.07 -0.34 -12.05
C ASN A 258 -13.51 -0.74 -10.67
N SER A 259 -12.26 -1.21 -10.63
CA SER A 259 -11.63 -1.72 -9.41
C SER A 259 -10.58 -0.77 -8.82
N LEU A 260 -10.53 -0.69 -7.49
CA LEU A 260 -9.45 -0.05 -6.74
C LEU A 260 -8.14 -0.85 -6.88
N SER A 261 -7.02 -0.16 -7.06
CA SER A 261 -5.67 -0.74 -6.98
C SER A 261 -4.89 -0.21 -5.76
N PHE A 262 -4.93 1.11 -5.53
CA PHE A 262 -4.28 1.78 -4.40
C PHE A 262 -5.23 2.79 -3.77
N GLY A 263 -5.39 2.77 -2.45
CA GLY A 263 -6.31 3.67 -1.75
C GLY A 263 -5.86 4.07 -0.36
N GLU A 264 -6.35 5.21 0.10
CA GLU A 264 -6.20 5.70 1.48
C GLU A 264 -7.58 5.93 2.10
N VAL A 265 -7.83 5.35 3.27
CA VAL A 265 -8.99 5.70 4.12
C VAL A 265 -8.46 6.39 5.37
N ARG A 266 -8.89 7.63 5.61
CA ARG A 266 -8.49 8.39 6.79
C ARG A 266 -9.41 8.08 7.97
N LEU A 267 -8.79 7.91 9.14
CA LEU A 267 -9.48 7.63 10.39
C LEU A 267 -8.83 8.45 11.49
N GLY A 268 -9.55 9.45 12.00
CA GLY A 268 -9.02 10.42 12.96
C GLY A 268 -7.76 11.10 12.39
N SER A 269 -6.66 11.04 13.14
CA SER A 269 -5.37 11.58 12.72
C SER A 269 -4.52 10.60 11.90
N GLY A 270 -4.94 9.33 11.78
CA GLY A 270 -4.22 8.29 11.06
C GLY A 270 -4.94 7.83 9.80
N SER A 271 -4.46 6.72 9.23
CA SER A 271 -4.96 6.24 7.93
C SER A 271 -4.72 4.75 7.73
N VAL A 272 -5.58 4.13 6.93
CA VAL A 272 -5.38 2.80 6.38
C VAL A 272 -5.08 2.94 4.89
N ILE A 273 -3.98 2.32 4.46
CA ILE A 273 -3.52 2.30 3.09
C ILE A 273 -3.71 0.89 2.53
N TYR A 274 -4.41 0.81 1.41
CA TYR A 274 -4.65 -0.44 0.70
C TYR A 274 -3.79 -0.48 -0.55
N LEU A 275 -2.89 -1.47 -0.59
CA LEU A 275 -2.12 -1.83 -1.78
C LEU A 275 -2.67 -3.18 -2.25
N VAL A 276 -3.70 -3.15 -3.09
CA VAL A 276 -4.41 -4.35 -3.56
C VAL A 276 -3.48 -5.30 -4.31
N ASP A 277 -2.55 -4.72 -5.07
CA ASP A 277 -1.48 -5.44 -5.74
C ASP A 277 -0.20 -5.40 -4.89
N ASP A 278 0.59 -6.47 -4.92
CA ASP A 278 1.86 -6.54 -4.21
C ASP A 278 2.91 -5.66 -4.92
N VAL A 279 3.11 -4.45 -4.41
CA VAL A 279 4.04 -3.46 -4.97
C VAL A 279 5.51 -3.84 -4.79
N LEU A 280 5.82 -4.87 -3.99
CA LEU A 280 7.19 -5.36 -3.77
C LEU A 280 7.42 -6.77 -4.32
N PHE A 281 6.52 -7.27 -5.18
CA PHE A 281 6.53 -8.67 -5.60
C PHE A 281 7.93 -9.14 -6.04
N ARG A 282 8.48 -10.08 -5.25
CA ARG A 282 9.82 -10.69 -5.42
C ARG A 282 10.96 -9.68 -5.67
N SER A 283 10.84 -8.47 -5.13
CA SER A 283 11.79 -7.36 -5.27
C SER A 283 12.12 -6.91 -6.70
N PHE A 284 11.43 -7.41 -7.74
CA PHE A 284 11.72 -7.03 -9.13
C PHE A 284 10.79 -5.92 -9.65
N TRP A 285 9.65 -5.69 -9.01
CA TRP A 285 8.73 -4.61 -9.42
C TRP A 285 9.23 -3.26 -8.89
N GLU A 286 10.29 -2.74 -9.52
CA GLU A 286 11.03 -1.56 -9.05
C GLU A 286 10.16 -0.33 -8.81
N ASN A 287 9.25 -0.03 -9.75
CA ASN A 287 8.37 1.12 -9.62
C ASN A 287 7.57 1.04 -8.31
N GLY A 288 7.01 -0.11 -7.95
CA GLY A 288 6.15 -0.24 -6.76
C GLY A 288 6.85 0.09 -5.42
N LYS A 289 8.18 0.04 -5.35
CA LYS A 289 8.94 0.42 -4.15
C LYS A 289 8.68 1.85 -3.72
N MET A 290 8.57 2.78 -4.68
CA MET A 290 8.32 4.19 -4.37
C MET A 290 6.91 4.41 -3.82
N LEU A 291 5.89 3.63 -4.26
CA LEU A 291 4.54 3.69 -3.67
C LEU A 291 4.57 3.30 -2.18
N LEU A 292 5.32 2.26 -1.83
CA LEU A 292 5.48 1.85 -0.43
C LEU A 292 6.21 2.91 0.39
N VAL A 293 7.35 3.42 -0.09
CA VAL A 293 8.13 4.45 0.61
C VAL A 293 7.29 5.72 0.82
N ASN A 294 6.59 6.20 -0.21
CA ASN A 294 5.69 7.34 -0.10
C ASN A 294 4.56 7.11 0.91
N SER A 295 4.00 5.89 0.94
CA SER A 295 2.97 5.49 1.91
C SER A 295 3.46 5.55 3.35
N ILE A 296 4.73 5.20 3.58
CA ILE A 296 5.35 5.26 4.91
C ILE A 296 5.68 6.70 5.30
N PHE A 297 6.33 7.46 4.41
CA PHE A 297 7.00 8.72 4.77
C PHE A 297 6.29 10.00 4.36
N PHE A 298 5.27 9.96 3.49
CA PHE A 298 4.59 11.17 3.02
C PHE A 298 3.07 11.17 3.26
N VAL A 299 2.42 10.01 3.18
CA VAL A 299 0.96 9.94 3.34
C VAL A 299 0.58 10.25 4.79
N ASN A 300 -0.31 11.23 4.99
CA ASN A 300 -0.89 11.60 6.28
C ASN A 300 0.12 11.69 7.44
N ASN A 301 1.19 12.46 7.25
CA ASN A 301 2.22 12.73 8.27
C ASN A 301 1.97 14.02 9.05
N ASN A 302 0.74 14.18 9.55
CA ASN A 302 0.35 15.35 10.34
C ASN A 302 0.72 15.26 11.83
N LYS A 303 1.29 14.13 12.28
CA LYS A 303 1.69 13.91 13.67
C LYS A 303 3.02 14.61 13.94
N PHE A 304 3.02 15.58 14.85
CA PHE A 304 4.25 16.17 15.38
C PHE A 304 4.93 15.16 16.32
N THR A 305 6.19 14.84 16.08
CA THR A 305 7.01 13.97 16.93
C THR A 305 8.13 14.81 17.57
N LEU A 306 8.18 14.82 18.90
CA LEU A 306 9.20 15.51 19.70
C LEU A 306 10.54 14.76 19.70
#